data_AF-A0A3G6V613-F1
#
_entry.id   AF-A0A3G6V613-F1
#
_cell.length_a   1.000
_cell.length_b   1.000
_cell.length_c   1.000
_cell.angle_alpha   90.00
_cell.angle_beta   90.00
_cell.angle_gamma   90.00
#
_symmetry.space_group_name_H-M   'P 1'
#
loop_
_entity.id
_entity.type
_entity.pdbx_description
1 polymer ?
#
loop_
_entity_poly.entity_id
_entity_poly.type
_entity_poly.pdbx_seq_one_letter_code
_entity_poly.pdbx_strand_id
1 'polypeptide(L)'
;FNSNEKDTLKINNDFHFPMQSVMKFPIALAVLSEIDKGNLSFEQKIEITPQDRLPKTWSPIKEEFPNGTTLTIEQILNYTVSETDNIGCDILL
;
A
#
# COMPACT_ATOMS: atom_id res chain seq x y z
N PHE A 1 18.62 -15.24 -26.14
CA PHE A 1 17.25 -15.61 -25.74
C PHE A 1 16.31 -14.52 -26.24
N ASN A 2 15.46 -14.84 -27.20
CA ASN A 2 14.56 -13.89 -27.84
C ASN A 2 13.22 -13.95 -27.09
N SER A 3 12.95 -13.00 -26.20
CA SER A 3 11.88 -13.06 -25.19
C SER A 3 10.51 -12.60 -25.70
N ASN A 4 10.18 -12.86 -26.97
CA ASN A 4 8.99 -12.32 -27.63
C ASN A 4 7.83 -13.30 -27.80
N GLU A 5 7.83 -14.44 -27.10
CA GLU A 5 6.68 -15.33 -27.06
C GLU A 5 5.82 -15.03 -25.84
N LYS A 6 4.63 -14.46 -26.08
CA LYS A 6 3.58 -14.24 -25.09
C LYS A 6 2.84 -15.56 -24.81
N ASP A 7 3.50 -16.51 -24.18
CA ASP A 7 2.79 -17.66 -23.62
C ASP A 7 2.22 -17.27 -22.24
N THR A 8 1.04 -17.75 -21.90
CA THR A 8 0.38 -17.48 -20.61
C THR A 8 -0.36 -18.72 -20.14
N LEU A 9 0.03 -19.25 -19.00
CA LEU A 9 -0.67 -20.35 -18.34
C LEU A 9 -1.66 -19.81 -17.32
N LYS A 10 -2.90 -20.32 -17.36
CA LYS A 10 -3.97 -20.01 -16.40
C LYS A 10 -4.51 -21.31 -15.85
N ILE A 11 -4.60 -21.41 -14.52
CA ILE A 11 -5.20 -22.55 -13.82
C ILE A 11 -6.26 -21.97 -12.89
N ASN A 12 -7.52 -22.44 -13.00
CA ASN A 12 -8.63 -22.01 -12.13
C ASN A 12 -8.86 -20.47 -12.11
N ASN A 13 -8.58 -19.78 -13.21
CA ASN A 13 -8.58 -18.31 -13.27
C ASN A 13 -9.98 -17.66 -13.18
N ASP A 14 -11.05 -18.45 -13.30
CA ASP A 14 -12.42 -17.93 -13.31
C ASP A 14 -13.06 -17.88 -11.91
N PHE A 15 -12.35 -18.32 -10.88
CA PHE A 15 -12.80 -18.18 -9.49
C PHE A 15 -12.43 -16.81 -8.91
N HIS A 16 -13.26 -16.31 -7.99
CA HIS A 16 -12.90 -15.16 -7.17
C HIS A 16 -12.06 -15.59 -5.98
N PHE A 17 -10.85 -15.05 -5.87
CA PHE A 17 -9.94 -15.31 -4.76
C PHE A 17 -9.89 -14.11 -3.81
N PRO A 18 -9.77 -14.35 -2.49
CA PRO A 18 -9.55 -13.28 -1.55
C PRO A 18 -8.19 -12.64 -1.82
N MET A 19 -8.17 -11.31 -2.04
CA MET A 19 -6.94 -10.62 -2.46
C MET A 19 -5.91 -10.40 -1.35
N GLN A 20 -6.28 -10.40 -0.07
CA GLN A 20 -5.37 -10.30 1.11
C GLN A 20 -4.02 -9.60 0.87
N SER A 21 -3.75 -8.38 1.29
CA SER A 21 -2.53 -7.62 0.96
C SER A 21 -2.11 -7.51 -0.53
N VAL A 22 -2.48 -8.39 -1.47
CA VAL A 22 -2.26 -8.19 -2.92
C VAL A 22 -3.05 -6.98 -3.40
N MET A 23 -4.19 -6.68 -2.77
CA MET A 23 -4.96 -5.45 -3.06
C MET A 23 -4.18 -4.15 -2.78
N LYS A 24 -3.10 -4.20 -2.00
CA LYS A 24 -2.26 -3.01 -1.75
C LYS A 24 -1.56 -2.54 -3.02
N PHE A 25 -1.35 -3.43 -3.99
CA PHE A 25 -0.83 -3.05 -5.30
C PHE A 25 -1.80 -2.12 -6.07
N PRO A 26 -3.07 -2.46 -6.32
CA PRO A 26 -3.99 -1.52 -6.98
C PRO A 26 -4.28 -0.26 -6.14
N ILE A 27 -4.23 -0.32 -4.80
CA ILE A 27 -4.31 0.88 -3.94
C ILE A 27 -3.13 1.81 -4.23
N ALA A 28 -1.90 1.30 -4.23
CA ALA A 28 -0.72 2.09 -4.56
C ALA A 28 -0.78 2.68 -5.97
N LEU A 29 -1.28 1.92 -6.97
CA LEU A 29 -1.50 2.45 -8.31
C LEU A 29 -2.51 3.60 -8.34
N ALA A 30 -3.58 3.52 -7.55
CA ALA A 30 -4.57 4.61 -7.46
C ALA A 30 -3.95 5.87 -6.86
N VAL A 31 -3.19 5.75 -5.76
CA VAL A 31 -2.47 6.87 -5.14
C VAL A 31 -1.47 7.50 -6.11
N LEU A 32 -0.67 6.69 -6.80
CA LEU A 32 0.28 7.15 -7.80
C LEU A 32 -0.42 7.86 -8.97
N SER A 33 -1.58 7.35 -9.40
CA SER A 33 -2.40 8.00 -10.43
C SER A 33 -2.88 9.39 -10.01
N GLU A 34 -3.23 9.58 -8.74
CA GLU A 34 -3.61 10.90 -8.21
C GLU A 34 -2.41 11.84 -8.07
N ILE A 35 -1.21 11.32 -7.81
CA ILE A 35 0.03 12.10 -7.86
C ILE A 35 0.32 12.57 -9.30
N ASP A 36 0.19 11.69 -10.29
CA ASP A 36 0.39 12.04 -11.71
C ASP A 36 -0.59 13.11 -12.19
N LYS A 37 -1.83 13.10 -11.66
CA LYS A 37 -2.84 14.13 -11.93
C LYS A 37 -2.58 15.45 -11.20
N GLY A 38 -1.65 15.47 -10.25
CA GLY A 38 -1.35 16.63 -9.39
C GLY A 38 -2.33 16.85 -8.25
N ASN A 39 -3.19 15.87 -7.95
CA ASN A 39 -4.14 15.94 -6.83
C ASN A 39 -3.48 15.61 -5.48
N LEU A 40 -2.42 14.80 -5.51
CA LEU A 40 -1.56 14.46 -4.37
C LEU A 40 -0.10 14.77 -4.72
N SER A 41 0.78 14.75 -3.73
CA SER A 41 2.24 14.81 -3.92
C SER A 41 2.93 13.78 -3.02
N PHE A 42 4.08 13.27 -3.45
CA PHE A 42 4.88 12.33 -2.66
C PHE A 42 5.28 12.91 -1.30
N GLU A 43 5.57 14.20 -1.26
CA GLU A 43 6.04 14.96 -0.10
C GLU A 43 4.90 15.41 0.83
N GLN A 44 3.64 15.22 0.43
CA GLN A 44 2.49 15.50 1.28
C GLN A 44 2.61 14.69 2.57
N LYS A 45 2.49 15.39 3.70
CA LYS A 45 2.65 14.81 5.04
C LYS A 45 1.30 14.43 5.64
N ILE A 46 1.25 13.26 6.27
CA ILE A 46 0.10 12.77 7.01
C ILE A 46 0.53 12.53 8.46
N GLU A 47 -0.20 13.13 9.39
CA GLU A 47 -0.05 12.86 10.81
C GLU A 47 -0.74 11.54 11.16
N ILE A 48 0.01 10.64 11.81
CA ILE A 48 -0.47 9.34 12.27
C ILE A 48 -0.42 9.36 13.78
N THR A 49 -1.58 9.39 14.42
CA THR A 49 -1.71 9.37 15.88
C THR A 49 -1.85 7.94 16.39
N PRO A 50 -1.71 7.70 17.71
CA PRO A 50 -2.04 6.41 18.30
C PRO A 50 -3.50 5.98 18.13
N GLN A 51 -4.42 6.93 17.91
CA GLN A 51 -5.86 6.66 17.75
C GLN A 51 -6.21 6.11 16.37
N ASP A 52 -5.38 6.40 15.36
CA ASP A 52 -5.55 5.93 13.98
C ASP A 52 -5.19 4.43 13.82
N ARG A 53 -4.95 3.72 14.92
CA ARG A 53 -4.33 2.40 14.93
C ARG A 53 -5.28 1.35 15.46
N LEU A 54 -5.57 0.34 14.64
CA LEU A 54 -6.22 -0.87 15.13
C LEU A 54 -5.28 -1.61 16.10
N PRO A 55 -5.72 -1.93 17.33
CA PRO A 55 -4.85 -2.46 18.37
C PRO A 55 -4.24 -3.83 18.00
N LYS A 56 -4.91 -4.62 17.14
CA LYS A 56 -4.48 -5.96 16.71
C LYS A 56 -4.38 -6.05 15.18
N THR A 57 -3.33 -5.47 14.63
CA THR A 57 -3.00 -5.57 13.19
C THR A 57 -1.49 -5.59 12.98
N TRP A 58 -1.05 -6.16 11.86
CA TRP A 58 0.34 -6.08 11.38
C TRP A 58 0.61 -4.67 10.87
N SER A 59 1.60 -3.99 11.46
CA SER A 59 1.99 -2.65 11.06
C SER A 59 3.40 -2.31 11.57
N PRO A 60 4.42 -2.39 10.71
CA PRO A 60 5.75 -1.82 10.96
C PRO A 60 5.72 -0.36 11.41
N ILE A 61 4.83 0.49 10.84
CA ILE A 61 4.65 1.90 11.26
C ILE A 61 4.30 1.97 12.76
N LYS A 62 3.39 1.11 13.24
CA LYS A 62 3.02 1.07 14.66
C LYS A 62 4.19 0.62 15.53
N GLU A 63 4.97 -0.36 15.08
CA GLU A 63 6.12 -0.89 15.82
C GLU A 63 7.25 0.14 15.93
N GLU A 64 7.56 0.85 14.84
CA GLU A 64 8.63 1.85 14.80
C GLU A 64 8.23 3.15 15.51
N PHE A 65 6.96 3.56 15.39
CA PHE A 65 6.49 4.84 15.93
C PHE A 65 5.36 4.64 16.95
N PRO A 66 5.56 3.99 18.11
CA PRO A 66 4.47 3.61 19.02
C PRO A 66 3.62 4.79 19.55
N ASN A 67 4.17 6.01 19.55
CA ASN A 67 3.51 7.21 20.07
C ASN A 67 2.93 8.14 18.99
N GLY A 68 2.91 7.70 17.72
CA GLY A 68 2.55 8.56 16.59
C GLY A 68 3.78 9.12 15.86
N THR A 69 3.56 9.60 14.65
CA THR A 69 4.58 10.22 13.79
C THR A 69 3.93 11.03 12.68
N THR A 70 4.74 11.72 11.87
CA THR A 70 4.30 12.33 10.61
C THR A 70 5.14 11.74 9.48
N LEU A 71 4.48 11.09 8.52
CA LEU A 71 5.13 10.47 7.36
C LEU A 71 4.68 11.14 6.06
N THR A 72 5.52 11.09 5.04
CA THR A 72 5.13 11.49 3.68
C THR A 72 4.34 10.38 2.99
N ILE A 73 3.58 10.71 1.95
CA ILE A 73 2.89 9.71 1.10
C ILE A 73 3.91 8.70 0.53
N GLU A 74 5.09 9.15 0.13
CA GLU A 74 6.18 8.26 -0.31
C GLU A 74 6.54 7.20 0.75
N GLN A 75 6.74 7.62 1.99
CA GLN A 75 7.08 6.71 3.09
C GLN A 75 5.92 5.74 3.36
N ILE A 76 4.68 6.23 3.37
CA ILE A 76 3.49 5.41 3.61
C ILE A 76 3.31 4.37 2.49
N LEU A 77 3.53 4.74 1.22
CA LEU A 77 3.54 3.81 0.10
C LEU A 77 4.61 2.73 0.26
N ASN A 78 5.83 3.09 0.69
CA ASN A 78 6.89 2.11 0.94
C ASN A 78 6.50 1.12 2.04
N TYR A 79 6.04 1.58 3.20
CA TYR A 79 5.57 0.68 4.26
C TYR A 79 4.40 -0.21 3.80
N THR A 80 3.48 0.34 3.03
CA THR A 80 2.27 -0.37 2.57
C THR A 80 2.62 -1.49 1.59
N VAL A 81 3.48 -1.21 0.60
CA VAL A 81 3.79 -2.15 -0.49
C VAL A 81 4.95 -3.07 -0.13
N SER A 82 6.06 -2.51 0.37
CA SER A 82 7.29 -3.26 0.64
C SER A 82 7.20 -4.08 1.92
N GLU A 83 6.46 -3.60 2.92
CA GLU A 83 6.40 -4.20 4.25
C GLU A 83 5.00 -4.68 4.65
N THR A 84 4.05 -4.63 3.70
CA THR A 84 2.66 -5.05 3.88
C THR A 84 1.99 -4.41 5.09
N ASP A 85 2.32 -3.16 5.45
CA ASP A 85 1.72 -2.46 6.58
C ASP A 85 0.20 -2.27 6.40
N ASN A 86 -0.62 -2.63 7.40
CA ASN A 86 -2.08 -2.48 7.33
C ASN A 86 -2.57 -1.08 7.69
N ILE A 87 -1.88 -0.36 8.58
CA ILE A 87 -2.24 1.02 8.93
C ILE A 87 -1.89 1.96 7.77
N GLY A 88 -0.72 1.78 7.16
CA GLY A 88 -0.35 2.49 5.94
C GLY A 88 -1.37 2.25 4.81
N CYS A 89 -1.83 1.01 4.65
CA CYS A 89 -2.90 0.68 3.71
C CYS A 89 -4.19 1.44 4.00
N ASP A 90 -4.65 1.45 5.26
CA ASP A 90 -5.90 2.11 5.65
C ASP A 90 -5.81 3.65 5.52
N ILE A 91 -4.63 4.23 5.73
CA ILE A 91 -4.38 5.68 5.56
C ILE A 91 -4.46 6.10 4.08
N LEU A 92 -4.09 5.20 3.15
CA LEU A 92 -4.11 5.48 1.71
C LEU A 92 -5.50 5.31 1.07
N LEU A 93 -6.49 4.80 1.80
CA LEU A 93 -7.88 4.61 1.36
C LEU A 93 -8.77 5.79 1.74
#